data_AF-A0A4Y8CUP2-F1
#
_entry.id   AF-A0A4Y8CUP2-F1
#
_cell.length_a   1.000
_cell.length_b   1.000
_cell.length_c   1.000
_cell.angle_alpha   90.00
_cell.angle_beta   90.00
_cell.angle_gamma   90.00
#
_symmetry.space_group_name_H-M   'P 1'
#
loop_
_entity.id
_entity.type
_entity.pdbx_description
1 polymer ?
#
loop_
_entity_poly.entity_id
_entity_poly.type
_entity_poly.pdbx_seq_one_letter_code
_entity_poly.pdbx_strand_id
1 'polypeptide(L)'
;MDPSSIPSPPKLQIAHVLADLNILKQAPPRATLSFLRSLSTVSATIDDRKTSIHSQPMTKFDSLGRRIPTPPSAVQSPSPPLRKHSSMDQIDLPETEESIRETRERRLERRRSSARGDEFMRAKTLLAYYNHRHKLQEKGQRGMKMSQERVNKALNEQAEKRHQNVWIFAFLYTSVKMSLIFRRGLATASPFKSASKVVCIGRNYADHVTELNNSKPKQPFFFLKPPSSILPPNGGAIIRPKGVDLHYEVELALIIGKQVKNLEAENEKEAYDSIESYAMSIDMTARNVQNEAKKKGLPWDIAKGFDTFLPMSNIISKSQIPDPHNATVWLTVNNEHRQKDSTGLMLFRIPRILSDITKVMTLEKGDVVLTGTPKGVGSVKPGDVMRVGISVGGKELEEGKIEVAVEESTSTYEFKET
;
A
#
# COMPACT_ATOMS: atom_id res chain seq x y z
N MET A 1 -41.69 -12.48 -19.24
CA MET A 1 -40.82 -13.55 -18.71
C MET A 1 -40.75 -13.40 -17.19
N ASP A 2 -40.44 -14.48 -16.48
CA ASP A 2 -40.44 -14.56 -15.02
C ASP A 2 -39.17 -13.94 -14.40
N PRO A 3 -39.26 -13.06 -13.38
CA PRO A 3 -38.10 -12.47 -12.69
C PRO A 3 -37.28 -13.46 -11.84
N SER A 4 -37.63 -14.74 -11.75
CA SER A 4 -36.99 -15.76 -10.88
C SER A 4 -35.56 -16.19 -11.25
N SER A 5 -34.95 -15.67 -12.33
CA SER A 5 -33.80 -16.31 -13.01
C SER A 5 -32.53 -15.44 -13.14
N ILE A 6 -31.93 -15.04 -12.01
CA ILE A 6 -30.56 -14.47 -11.96
C ILE A 6 -29.66 -15.32 -11.04
N PRO A 7 -28.51 -15.85 -11.53
CA PRO A 7 -27.64 -16.72 -10.74
C PRO A 7 -26.80 -15.94 -9.71
N SER A 8 -26.50 -16.58 -8.58
CA SER A 8 -25.68 -15.99 -7.51
C SER A 8 -24.18 -15.98 -7.84
N PRO A 9 -23.41 -14.96 -7.42
CA PRO A 9 -21.96 -14.92 -7.62
C PRO A 9 -21.21 -15.96 -6.78
N PRO A 10 -20.02 -16.43 -7.22
CA PRO A 10 -19.29 -17.51 -6.55
C PRO A 10 -18.65 -17.08 -5.22
N LYS A 11 -18.84 -17.89 -4.18
CA LYS A 11 -18.14 -17.75 -2.89
C LYS A 11 -16.70 -18.26 -3.03
N LEU A 12 -15.70 -17.37 -2.99
CA LEU A 12 -14.28 -17.76 -2.97
C LEU A 12 -13.48 -17.10 -1.83
N GLN A 13 -12.67 -17.91 -1.16
CA GLN A 13 -11.49 -17.54 -0.36
C GLN A 13 -11.64 -16.58 0.85
N ILE A 14 -12.41 -17.00 1.88
CA ILE A 14 -12.09 -16.61 3.28
C ILE A 14 -10.93 -17.48 3.85
N ALA A 15 -10.70 -18.67 3.27
CA ALA A 15 -9.75 -19.67 3.79
C ALA A 15 -8.29 -19.21 3.89
N HIS A 16 -7.82 -18.29 3.03
CA HIS A 16 -6.42 -17.82 3.07
C HIS A 16 -6.12 -16.93 4.28
N VAL A 17 -7.07 -16.14 4.78
CA VAL A 17 -6.85 -15.18 5.88
C VAL A 17 -6.54 -15.87 7.22
N LEU A 18 -7.00 -17.11 7.40
CA LEU A 18 -6.77 -17.88 8.62
C LEU A 18 -5.41 -18.60 8.66
N ALA A 19 -4.68 -18.69 7.54
CA ALA A 19 -3.35 -19.28 7.51
C ALA A 19 -2.30 -18.34 8.16
N ASP A 20 -2.30 -17.06 7.78
CA ASP A 20 -1.29 -16.08 8.19
C ASP A 20 -1.32 -15.78 9.70
N LEU A 21 -2.48 -15.89 10.35
CA LEU A 21 -2.64 -15.63 11.79
C LEU A 21 -1.92 -16.64 12.70
N ASN A 22 -1.57 -17.84 12.21
CA ASN A 22 -0.78 -18.79 13.00
C ASN A 22 0.74 -18.51 12.93
N ILE A 23 1.22 -17.79 11.91
CA ILE A 23 2.65 -17.48 11.74
C ILE A 23 3.14 -16.50 12.82
N LEU A 24 2.27 -15.61 13.29
CA LEU A 24 2.57 -14.61 14.32
C LEU A 24 2.82 -15.18 15.73
N LYS A 25 2.53 -16.47 15.98
CA LYS A 25 2.72 -17.10 17.30
C LYS A 25 4.16 -17.59 17.59
N GLN A 26 5.09 -17.45 16.65
CA GLN A 26 6.46 -17.98 16.77
C GLN A 26 7.56 -16.90 16.74
N ALA A 27 7.21 -15.61 16.82
CA ALA A 27 8.18 -14.52 16.78
C ALA A 27 8.95 -14.35 18.12
N PRO A 28 10.29 -14.15 18.09
CA PRO A 28 11.09 -14.02 19.32
C PRO A 28 10.88 -12.65 20.02
N PRO A 29 11.02 -12.56 21.37
CA PRO A 29 10.46 -11.46 22.16
C PRO A 29 10.99 -10.04 21.91
N ARG A 30 12.11 -9.88 21.18
CA ARG A 30 12.71 -8.56 20.92
C ARG A 30 12.01 -7.76 19.83
N ALA A 31 11.19 -8.37 18.97
CA ALA A 31 10.42 -7.64 17.97
C ALA A 31 9.23 -6.87 18.59
N THR A 32 8.58 -7.45 19.60
CA THR A 32 7.32 -6.95 20.18
C THR A 32 7.44 -5.56 20.82
N LEU A 33 8.61 -5.23 21.38
CA LEU A 33 8.87 -3.94 22.03
C LEU A 33 8.91 -2.75 21.05
N SER A 34 9.26 -2.97 19.77
CA SER A 34 9.18 -1.91 18.76
C SER A 34 7.75 -1.60 18.35
N PHE A 35 6.86 -2.61 18.39
CA PHE A 35 5.46 -2.49 17.96
C PHE A 35 4.57 -1.83 19.02
N LEU A 36 4.80 -2.16 20.30
CA LEU A 36 4.08 -1.52 21.42
C LEU A 36 4.39 -0.02 21.55
N ARG A 37 5.55 0.45 21.04
CA ARG A 37 5.91 1.88 21.02
C ARG A 37 5.26 2.70 19.89
N SER A 38 4.68 2.07 18.87
CA SER A 38 3.94 2.79 17.81
C SER A 38 2.43 2.87 18.07
N LEU A 39 1.89 2.03 18.96
CA LEU A 39 0.45 2.00 19.27
C LEU A 39 0.01 3.06 20.29
N SER A 40 0.93 3.57 21.12
CA SER A 40 0.66 4.64 22.10
C SER A 40 0.35 6.01 21.49
N THR A 41 0.41 6.16 20.17
CA THR A 41 0.26 7.44 19.44
C THR A 41 -1.02 7.52 18.60
N VAL A 42 -1.90 6.51 18.68
CA VAL A 42 -3.10 6.40 17.81
C VAL A 42 -4.42 6.38 18.62
N SER A 43 -4.37 6.21 19.95
CA SER A 43 -5.56 6.13 20.80
C SER A 43 -5.92 7.48 21.45
N ALA A 44 -6.25 8.51 20.65
CA ALA A 44 -6.48 9.86 21.16
C ALA A 44 -7.60 10.69 20.48
N THR A 45 -8.55 10.07 19.77
CA THR A 45 -9.88 10.68 19.48
C THR A 45 -10.90 9.63 19.02
N ILE A 46 -11.91 9.38 19.87
CA ILE A 46 -13.33 9.10 19.57
C ILE A 46 -13.96 8.69 20.92
N ASP A 47 -14.74 9.60 21.49
CA ASP A 47 -15.73 9.32 22.54
C ASP A 47 -16.84 10.38 22.46
N ASP A 48 -17.93 10.16 23.19
CA ASP A 48 -19.18 10.92 23.26
C ASP A 48 -19.88 11.24 21.92
N ARG A 49 -20.87 10.38 21.62
CA ARG A 49 -22.25 10.90 21.64
C ARG A 49 -23.27 9.83 22.05
N LYS A 50 -23.90 10.03 23.20
CA LYS A 50 -25.04 9.24 23.69
C LYS A 50 -26.35 9.84 23.18
N THR A 51 -27.32 9.02 22.78
CA THR A 51 -28.76 9.34 22.90
C THR A 51 -29.56 8.08 23.23
N SER A 52 -30.49 8.23 24.18
CA SER A 52 -31.31 7.16 24.76
C SER A 52 -32.51 6.79 23.89
N ILE A 53 -32.89 5.50 23.91
CA ILE A 53 -34.30 5.07 23.84
C ILE A 53 -34.51 3.95 24.90
N HIS A 54 -35.58 4.06 25.70
CA HIS A 54 -36.07 3.01 26.62
C HIS A 54 -36.98 2.01 25.85
N SER A 55 -36.89 0.69 26.03
CA SER A 55 -37.50 -0.11 27.11
C SER A 55 -39.05 -0.09 27.06
N GLN A 56 -39.83 -1.18 27.07
CA GLN A 56 -39.63 -2.63 27.28
C GLN A 56 -40.77 -3.43 26.56
N PRO A 57 -41.17 -4.68 26.94
CA PRO A 57 -40.44 -5.96 26.93
C PRO A 57 -41.15 -7.05 26.10
N MET A 58 -40.50 -8.21 25.89
CA MET A 58 -41.17 -9.53 25.85
C MET A 58 -40.20 -10.62 26.36
N THR A 59 -40.74 -11.79 26.74
CA THR A 59 -40.08 -12.77 27.61
C THR A 59 -39.23 -13.83 26.88
N LYS A 60 -38.28 -14.44 27.62
CA LYS A 60 -37.39 -15.50 27.15
C LYS A 60 -38.11 -16.85 27.08
N PHE A 61 -37.87 -17.61 26.02
CA PHE A 61 -37.76 -19.08 26.08
C PHE A 61 -36.74 -19.56 25.03
N ASP A 62 -35.99 -20.61 25.35
CA ASP A 62 -35.45 -21.52 24.33
C ASP A 62 -36.59 -22.44 23.87
N SER A 63 -36.54 -22.84 22.61
CA SER A 63 -37.47 -23.69 21.86
C SER A 63 -38.15 -24.84 22.61
N LEU A 64 -37.50 -25.44 23.63
CA LEU A 64 -38.06 -26.52 24.47
C LEU A 64 -37.86 -26.35 25.99
N GLY A 65 -37.54 -25.13 26.46
CA GLY A 65 -37.79 -24.68 27.84
C GLY A 65 -37.26 -25.49 29.02
N ARG A 66 -36.05 -26.07 28.97
CA ARG A 66 -35.46 -26.90 30.06
C ARG A 66 -34.02 -26.51 30.44
N ARG A 67 -33.41 -27.20 31.43
CA ARG A 67 -32.21 -26.74 32.18
C ARG A 67 -31.31 -27.91 32.68
N ILE A 68 -30.04 -27.60 33.00
CA ILE A 68 -29.03 -28.39 33.79
C ILE A 68 -28.36 -29.62 33.04
N PRO A 69 -27.31 -30.34 33.56
CA PRO A 69 -25.88 -30.18 33.17
C PRO A 69 -25.12 -31.46 32.65
N THR A 70 -23.78 -31.50 32.76
CA THR A 70 -22.83 -32.47 32.16
C THR A 70 -22.30 -33.62 33.08
N PRO A 71 -21.85 -34.81 32.56
CA PRO A 71 -21.46 -36.02 33.34
C PRO A 71 -19.96 -36.52 33.21
N PRO A 72 -19.50 -37.57 33.95
CA PRO A 72 -18.07 -37.96 34.06
C PRO A 72 -17.61 -39.46 33.91
N SER A 73 -16.43 -39.65 33.30
CA SER A 73 -15.25 -40.52 33.62
C SER A 73 -15.23 -42.04 33.98
N ALA A 74 -14.39 -42.77 33.20
CA ALA A 74 -13.27 -43.71 33.58
C ALA A 74 -13.48 -45.21 33.97
N VAL A 75 -12.45 -46.06 33.63
CA VAL A 75 -12.11 -47.49 33.97
C VAL A 75 -11.07 -48.02 32.91
N GLN A 76 -10.09 -48.96 33.04
CA GLN A 76 -9.24 -49.64 34.07
C GLN A 76 -7.96 -50.25 33.38
N SER A 77 -7.23 -51.22 33.99
CA SER A 77 -6.02 -51.95 33.46
C SER A 77 -5.91 -53.40 34.04
N PRO A 78 -4.93 -54.29 33.68
CA PRO A 78 -3.67 -54.45 34.47
C PRO A 78 -2.40 -55.08 33.78
N SER A 79 -1.23 -55.14 34.48
CA SER A 79 0.00 -55.97 34.16
C SER A 79 1.13 -56.02 35.27
N PRO A 80 1.87 -57.14 35.47
CA PRO A 80 3.11 -57.32 36.33
C PRO A 80 4.27 -58.10 35.58
N PRO A 81 5.27 -58.88 36.13
CA PRO A 81 5.98 -59.02 37.45
C PRO A 81 7.59 -59.13 37.38
N LEU A 82 8.29 -59.65 38.44
CA LEU A 82 9.67 -60.29 38.50
C LEU A 82 10.97 -59.40 38.64
N ARG A 83 12.20 -59.80 39.10
CA ARG A 83 12.75 -60.98 39.89
C ARG A 83 14.01 -60.75 40.82
N LYS A 84 15.26 -61.19 40.49
CA LYS A 84 16.41 -61.65 41.37
C LYS A 84 17.77 -61.73 40.57
N HIS A 85 19.05 -62.00 40.98
CA HIS A 85 19.95 -62.22 42.18
C HIS A 85 21.43 -62.44 41.65
N SER A 86 22.59 -62.79 42.31
CA SER A 86 23.33 -62.73 43.63
C SER A 86 24.75 -63.39 43.39
N SER A 87 25.75 -63.82 44.23
CA SER A 87 26.26 -63.79 45.66
C SER A 87 27.54 -64.71 45.76
N MET A 88 28.56 -64.68 46.66
CA MET A 88 29.23 -63.69 47.57
C MET A 88 30.46 -64.29 48.38
N ASP A 89 31.44 -63.46 48.81
CA ASP A 89 32.22 -63.39 50.10
C ASP A 89 33.40 -64.32 50.63
N GLN A 90 34.49 -63.66 51.14
CA GLN A 90 35.30 -63.66 52.44
C GLN A 90 36.01 -64.82 53.27
N ILE A 91 37.09 -64.41 54.02
CA ILE A 91 37.58 -64.78 55.43
C ILE A 91 38.85 -65.69 55.73
N ASP A 92 39.34 -65.73 57.01
CA ASP A 92 40.72 -65.71 57.60
C ASP A 92 41.45 -67.00 58.17
N LEU A 93 42.78 -66.85 58.44
CA LEU A 93 43.76 -67.42 59.45
C LEU A 93 43.92 -68.96 59.69
N PRO A 94 45.14 -69.55 59.94
CA PRO A 94 46.37 -68.96 60.54
C PRO A 94 47.81 -69.31 59.97
N GLU A 95 48.50 -70.40 60.42
CA GLU A 95 50.00 -70.54 60.61
C GLU A 95 50.58 -71.95 60.15
N THR A 96 51.81 -72.51 60.41
CA THR A 96 53.12 -72.31 61.15
C THR A 96 54.20 -73.28 60.49
N GLU A 97 55.54 -73.43 60.68
CA GLU A 97 56.73 -72.91 61.43
C GLU A 97 56.82 -73.13 62.99
N GLU A 98 57.89 -72.91 63.82
CA GLU A 98 59.13 -72.09 63.83
C GLU A 98 60.47 -72.85 63.56
N SER A 99 60.89 -73.82 64.41
CA SER A 99 62.30 -74.28 64.46
C SER A 99 62.82 -75.07 63.24
N ILE A 100 61.94 -75.59 62.39
CA ILE A 100 62.31 -76.56 61.36
C ILE A 100 63.00 -75.92 60.14
N ARG A 101 62.79 -74.61 59.86
CA ARG A 101 63.02 -74.07 58.51
C ARG A 101 63.70 -72.72 58.33
N GLU A 102 64.37 -72.15 59.34
CA GLU A 102 65.44 -71.13 59.14
C GLU A 102 66.43 -71.54 58.02
N THR A 103 66.74 -72.84 57.95
CA THR A 103 67.63 -73.44 56.94
C THR A 103 67.04 -73.41 55.52
N ARG A 104 65.70 -73.36 55.37
CA ARG A 104 65.04 -73.01 54.09
C ARG A 104 65.13 -71.51 53.83
N GLU A 105 64.89 -70.68 54.84
CA GLU A 105 64.77 -69.23 54.67
C GLU A 105 66.02 -68.63 54.04
N ARG A 106 67.21 -68.91 54.56
CA ARG A 106 68.48 -68.39 54.00
C ARG A 106 68.71 -68.79 52.53
N ARG A 107 68.05 -69.85 52.04
CA ARG A 107 68.05 -70.29 50.62
C ARG A 107 66.88 -69.71 49.81
N LEU A 108 65.73 -69.46 50.44
CA LEU A 108 64.57 -68.80 49.83
C LEU A 108 64.80 -67.30 49.66
N GLU A 109 65.38 -66.62 50.64
CA GLU A 109 65.62 -65.17 50.62
C GLU A 109 66.51 -64.75 49.45
N ARG A 110 67.60 -65.47 49.18
CA ARG A 110 68.48 -65.20 48.03
C ARG A 110 67.79 -65.35 46.68
N ARG A 111 66.71 -66.15 46.58
CA ARG A 111 65.84 -66.20 45.38
C ARG A 111 64.74 -65.15 45.41
N ARG A 112 64.13 -64.89 46.57
CA ARG A 112 63.09 -63.87 46.80
C ARG A 112 63.63 -62.44 46.63
N SER A 113 64.92 -62.16 46.84
CA SER A 113 65.50 -60.84 46.59
C SER A 113 65.62 -60.56 45.09
N SER A 114 66.20 -61.49 44.32
CA SER A 114 66.38 -61.34 42.87
C SER A 114 65.04 -61.23 42.13
N ALA A 115 64.08 -62.11 42.42
CA ALA A 115 62.79 -62.14 41.71
C ALA A 115 61.97 -60.86 41.88
N ARG A 116 61.97 -60.27 43.10
CA ARG A 116 61.22 -59.03 43.39
C ARG A 116 61.75 -57.80 42.64
N GLY A 117 63.02 -57.78 42.23
CA GLY A 117 63.58 -56.70 41.42
C GLY A 117 62.99 -56.66 40.00
N ASP A 118 62.98 -57.81 39.32
CA ASP A 118 62.53 -57.91 37.92
C ASP A 118 61.01 -57.68 37.77
N GLU A 119 60.20 -58.21 38.69
CA GLU A 119 58.75 -57.99 38.68
C GLU A 119 58.39 -56.51 38.86
N PHE A 120 59.07 -55.81 39.78
CA PHE A 120 58.83 -54.39 40.04
C PHE A 120 59.17 -53.52 38.83
N MET A 121 60.25 -53.82 38.12
CA MET A 121 60.64 -53.09 36.91
C MET A 121 59.69 -53.36 35.73
N ARG A 122 59.21 -54.60 35.58
CA ARG A 122 58.16 -54.95 34.60
C ARG A 122 56.83 -54.21 34.90
N ALA A 123 56.41 -54.19 36.16
CA ALA A 123 55.19 -53.49 36.59
C ALA A 123 55.26 -51.98 36.33
N LYS A 124 56.37 -51.31 36.67
CA LYS A 124 56.59 -49.89 36.34
C LYS A 124 56.51 -49.62 34.84
N THR A 125 57.11 -50.48 34.01
CA THR A 125 57.16 -50.32 32.56
C THR A 125 55.77 -50.45 31.92
N LEU A 126 54.99 -51.45 32.35
CA LEU A 126 53.59 -51.61 31.91
C LEU A 126 52.73 -50.42 32.33
N LEU A 127 52.83 -49.97 33.58
CA LEU A 127 52.06 -48.82 34.08
C LEU A 127 52.38 -47.53 33.30
N ALA A 128 53.65 -47.31 32.94
CA ALA A 128 54.05 -46.19 32.10
C ALA A 128 53.44 -46.27 30.69
N TYR A 129 53.44 -47.46 30.06
CA TYR A 129 52.83 -47.69 28.75
C TYR A 129 51.32 -47.43 28.75
N TYR A 130 50.58 -47.99 29.72
CA TYR A 130 49.13 -47.78 29.84
C TYR A 130 48.78 -46.30 30.05
N ASN A 131 49.49 -45.61 30.95
CA ASN A 131 49.28 -44.18 31.20
C ASN A 131 49.60 -43.29 29.98
N HIS A 132 50.58 -43.68 29.15
CA HIS A 132 50.85 -42.98 27.89
C HIS A 132 49.72 -43.20 26.87
N ARG A 133 49.28 -44.45 26.70
CA ARG A 133 48.20 -44.83 25.76
C ARG A 133 46.86 -44.14 26.09
N HIS A 134 46.49 -44.05 27.37
CA HIS A 134 45.26 -43.36 27.78
C HIS A 134 45.28 -41.86 27.41
N LYS A 135 46.41 -41.18 27.68
CA LYS A 135 46.61 -39.75 27.34
C LYS A 135 46.54 -39.48 25.83
N LEU A 136 46.91 -40.44 24.99
CA LEU A 136 46.75 -40.33 23.53
C LEU A 136 45.28 -40.45 23.10
N GLN A 137 44.53 -41.41 23.64
CA GLN A 137 43.11 -41.57 23.33
C GLN A 137 42.28 -40.34 23.77
N GLU A 138 42.53 -39.80 24.96
CA GLU A 138 41.88 -38.57 25.42
C GLU A 138 42.15 -37.36 24.51
N LYS A 139 43.40 -37.19 24.06
CA LYS A 139 43.74 -36.11 23.11
C LYS A 139 42.99 -36.26 21.79
N GLY A 140 42.90 -37.48 21.26
CA GLY A 140 42.14 -37.78 20.04
C GLY A 140 40.66 -37.45 20.16
N GLN A 141 40.01 -37.92 21.24
CA GLN A 141 38.59 -37.67 21.49
C GLN A 141 38.28 -36.17 21.68
N ARG A 142 39.10 -35.44 22.44
CA ARG A 142 38.95 -33.98 22.63
C ARG A 142 39.11 -33.22 21.31
N GLY A 143 40.09 -33.59 20.48
CA GLY A 143 40.29 -32.99 19.15
C GLY A 143 39.10 -33.19 18.21
N MET A 144 38.56 -34.41 18.15
CA MET A 144 37.41 -34.74 17.31
C MET A 144 36.14 -34.00 17.76
N LYS A 145 35.88 -33.91 19.07
CA LYS A 145 34.74 -33.16 19.64
C LYS A 145 34.83 -31.65 19.35
N MET A 146 36.01 -31.06 19.52
CA MET A 146 36.26 -29.64 19.16
C MET A 146 36.05 -29.35 17.66
N SER A 147 36.32 -30.32 16.79
CA SER A 147 36.03 -30.19 15.35
C SER A 147 34.52 -30.19 15.09
N GLN A 148 33.79 -31.14 15.68
CA GLN A 148 32.34 -31.27 15.51
C GLN A 148 31.58 -30.02 16.00
N GLU A 149 31.97 -29.48 17.16
CA GLU A 149 31.36 -28.26 17.73
C GLU A 149 31.58 -27.03 16.82
N ARG A 150 32.75 -26.91 16.18
CA ARG A 150 33.04 -25.86 15.19
C ARG A 150 32.19 -25.99 13.92
N VAL A 151 32.05 -27.19 13.37
CA VAL A 151 31.21 -27.45 12.19
C VAL A 151 29.74 -27.15 12.49
N ASN A 152 29.21 -27.65 13.61
CA ASN A 152 27.83 -27.43 14.01
C ASN A 152 27.52 -25.93 14.23
N LYS A 153 28.46 -25.18 14.83
CA LYS A 153 28.33 -23.72 14.97
C LYS A 153 28.29 -23.00 13.62
N ALA A 154 29.19 -23.34 12.69
CA ALA A 154 29.23 -22.73 11.35
C ALA A 154 27.94 -23.00 10.55
N LEU A 155 27.38 -24.22 10.65
CA LEU A 155 26.11 -24.59 10.01
C LEU A 155 24.94 -23.79 10.58
N ASN A 156 24.86 -23.62 11.91
CA ASN A 156 23.80 -22.81 12.54
C ASN A 156 23.91 -21.32 12.14
N GLU A 157 25.09 -20.72 12.17
CA GLU A 157 25.29 -19.33 11.73
C GLU A 157 24.92 -19.13 10.25
N GLN A 158 25.13 -20.14 9.40
CA GLN A 158 24.74 -20.10 7.98
C GLN A 158 23.22 -20.29 7.80
N ALA A 159 22.57 -21.08 8.66
CA ALA A 159 21.12 -21.25 8.69
C ALA A 159 20.40 -19.97 9.14
N GLU A 160 20.85 -19.33 10.24
CA GLU A 160 20.26 -18.08 10.74
C GLU A 160 20.33 -16.96 9.70
N LYS A 161 21.47 -16.79 9.02
CA LYS A 161 21.64 -15.80 7.94
C LYS A 161 20.70 -16.08 6.75
N ARG A 162 20.47 -17.35 6.40
CA ARG A 162 19.50 -17.73 5.36
C ARG A 162 18.07 -17.41 5.80
N HIS A 163 17.69 -17.71 7.04
CA HIS A 163 16.36 -17.37 7.56
C HIS A 163 16.12 -15.86 7.63
N GLN A 164 17.09 -15.06 8.12
CA GLN A 164 16.98 -13.60 8.16
C GLN A 164 16.75 -13.02 6.76
N ASN A 165 17.51 -13.47 5.75
CA ASN A 165 17.33 -12.99 4.38
C ASN A 165 15.94 -13.35 3.81
N VAL A 166 15.42 -14.56 4.07
CA VAL A 166 14.06 -14.96 3.66
C VAL A 166 13.00 -14.07 4.33
N TRP A 167 13.14 -13.78 5.63
CA TRP A 167 12.22 -12.88 6.34
C TRP A 167 12.28 -11.43 5.83
N ILE A 168 13.46 -10.92 5.50
CA ILE A 168 13.63 -9.56 4.92
C ILE A 168 12.96 -9.49 3.54
N PHE A 169 13.18 -10.47 2.66
CA PHE A 169 12.52 -10.52 1.35
C PHE A 169 11.01 -10.71 1.47
N ALA A 170 10.53 -11.55 2.40
CA ALA A 170 9.11 -11.72 2.66
C ALA A 170 8.46 -10.42 3.19
N PHE A 171 9.14 -9.68 4.07
CA PHE A 171 8.66 -8.41 4.63
C PHE A 171 8.64 -7.29 3.58
N LEU A 172 9.67 -7.20 2.72
CA LEU A 172 9.69 -6.27 1.59
C LEU A 172 8.59 -6.61 0.57
N TYR A 173 8.45 -7.88 0.19
CA TYR A 173 7.46 -8.32 -0.79
C TYR A 173 6.02 -8.13 -0.28
N THR A 174 5.75 -8.43 1.00
CA THR A 174 4.45 -8.16 1.62
C THR A 174 4.20 -6.67 1.82
N SER A 175 5.20 -5.86 2.21
CA SER A 175 5.04 -4.40 2.32
C SER A 175 4.72 -3.75 0.97
N VAL A 176 5.42 -4.15 -0.10
CA VAL A 176 5.16 -3.67 -1.46
C VAL A 176 3.80 -4.15 -1.96
N LYS A 177 3.44 -5.44 -1.79
CA LYS A 177 2.10 -5.93 -2.16
C LYS A 177 0.99 -5.26 -1.35
N MET A 178 1.17 -5.07 -0.04
CA MET A 178 0.16 -4.41 0.81
C MET A 178 -0.02 -2.96 0.38
N SER A 179 1.05 -2.23 0.06
CA SER A 179 0.96 -0.88 -0.53
C SER A 179 0.19 -0.88 -1.86
N LEU A 180 0.47 -1.85 -2.74
CA LEU A 180 -0.19 -1.99 -4.04
C LEU A 180 -1.67 -2.42 -3.95
N ILE A 181 -2.02 -3.20 -2.92
CA ILE A 181 -3.39 -3.68 -2.64
C ILE A 181 -4.20 -2.60 -1.93
N PHE A 182 -3.62 -1.87 -0.97
CA PHE A 182 -4.29 -0.76 -0.28
C PHE A 182 -4.60 0.39 -1.25
N ARG A 183 -3.71 0.66 -2.23
CA ARG A 183 -3.97 1.57 -3.37
C ARG A 183 -5.04 1.07 -4.35
N ARG A 184 -5.54 -0.16 -4.20
CA ARG A 184 -6.67 -0.73 -4.96
C ARG A 184 -7.88 -1.08 -4.09
N GLY A 185 -7.84 -0.75 -2.79
CA GLY A 185 -8.80 -1.19 -1.77
C GLY A 185 -10.02 -0.29 -1.56
N LEU A 186 -10.04 0.90 -2.15
CA LEU A 186 -11.23 1.77 -2.20
C LEU A 186 -11.38 2.33 -3.61
N ALA A 187 -12.40 1.86 -4.33
CA ALA A 187 -12.96 2.59 -5.45
C ALA A 187 -13.79 3.77 -4.89
N THR A 188 -13.10 4.80 -4.39
CA THR A 188 -13.74 6.10 -4.13
C THR A 188 -14.46 6.52 -5.39
N ALA A 189 -15.77 6.77 -5.31
CA ALA A 189 -16.52 7.26 -6.46
C ALA A 189 -15.81 8.51 -6.99
N SER A 190 -15.49 8.54 -8.30
CA SER A 190 -14.78 9.67 -8.90
C SER A 190 -15.48 10.96 -8.48
N PRO A 191 -14.77 11.92 -7.85
CA PRO A 191 -15.39 13.06 -7.17
C PRO A 191 -16.18 13.97 -8.12
N PHE A 192 -15.92 13.86 -9.42
CA PHE A 192 -16.64 14.55 -10.48
C PHE A 192 -18.00 13.93 -10.83
N LYS A 193 -18.33 12.72 -10.35
CA LYS A 193 -19.63 12.06 -10.60
C LYS A 193 -20.83 12.75 -9.95
N SER A 194 -20.60 13.67 -9.01
CA SER A 194 -21.63 14.50 -8.37
C SER A 194 -21.80 15.88 -9.02
N ALA A 195 -21.03 16.23 -10.06
CA ALA A 195 -21.20 17.50 -10.77
C ALA A 195 -22.55 17.54 -11.49
N SER A 196 -23.38 18.55 -11.19
CA SER A 196 -24.63 18.78 -11.94
C SER A 196 -24.34 19.43 -13.30
N LYS A 197 -23.28 20.24 -13.36
CA LYS A 197 -22.80 20.94 -14.56
C LYS A 197 -21.31 21.28 -14.44
N VAL A 198 -20.71 21.56 -15.60
CA VAL A 198 -19.40 22.22 -15.70
C VAL A 198 -19.61 23.57 -16.36
N VAL A 199 -19.20 24.66 -15.70
CA VAL A 199 -19.31 26.03 -16.20
C VAL A 199 -17.91 26.54 -16.58
N CYS A 200 -17.75 27.05 -17.79
CA CYS A 200 -16.44 27.37 -18.37
C CYS A 200 -16.40 28.84 -18.81
N ILE A 201 -15.33 29.57 -18.48
CA ILE A 201 -15.11 30.94 -18.97
C ILE A 201 -14.27 30.95 -20.26
N GLY A 202 -14.79 31.59 -21.30
CA GLY A 202 -14.04 31.74 -22.55
C GLY A 202 -13.05 32.91 -22.54
N ARG A 203 -11.88 32.73 -23.17
CA ARG A 203 -10.88 33.78 -23.45
C ARG A 203 -10.32 34.51 -22.22
N ASN A 204 -10.08 33.81 -21.12
CA ASN A 204 -9.65 34.45 -19.87
C ASN A 204 -8.15 34.83 -19.80
N TYR A 205 -7.32 34.61 -20.83
CA TYR A 205 -5.89 34.96 -20.80
C TYR A 205 -5.53 35.98 -21.88
N ALA A 206 -4.69 36.96 -21.52
CA ALA A 206 -4.36 38.11 -22.37
C ALA A 206 -3.78 37.71 -23.73
N ASP A 207 -2.83 36.78 -23.75
CA ASP A 207 -2.12 36.38 -24.97
C ASP A 207 -2.96 35.39 -25.81
N HIS A 208 -3.78 34.55 -25.16
CA HIS A 208 -4.67 33.60 -25.84
C HIS A 208 -5.79 34.32 -26.63
N VAL A 209 -6.28 35.46 -26.11
CA VAL A 209 -7.13 36.38 -26.88
C VAL A 209 -6.47 36.79 -28.20
N THR A 210 -5.18 37.16 -28.13
CA THR A 210 -4.39 37.65 -29.27
C THR A 210 -4.06 36.54 -30.26
N GLU A 211 -3.65 35.36 -29.77
CA GLU A 211 -3.44 34.13 -30.55
C GLU A 211 -4.64 33.78 -31.43
N LEU A 212 -5.86 33.88 -30.89
CA LEU A 212 -7.09 33.62 -31.63
C LEU A 212 -7.59 34.81 -32.49
N ASN A 213 -6.78 35.86 -32.69
CA ASN A 213 -7.15 37.09 -33.42
C ASN A 213 -8.46 37.75 -32.94
N ASN A 214 -8.71 37.74 -31.62
CA ASN A 214 -9.91 38.33 -31.03
C ASN A 214 -9.61 39.65 -30.30
N SER A 215 -10.64 40.50 -30.19
CA SER A 215 -10.61 41.62 -29.24
C SER A 215 -10.67 41.11 -27.80
N LYS A 216 -10.01 41.81 -26.87
CA LYS A 216 -10.14 41.54 -25.43
C LYS A 216 -11.61 41.70 -25.01
N PRO A 217 -12.24 40.67 -24.42
CA PRO A 217 -13.64 40.74 -24.04
C PRO A 217 -13.83 41.78 -22.92
N LYS A 218 -14.79 42.69 -23.09
CA LYS A 218 -15.11 43.73 -22.08
C LYS A 218 -15.83 43.19 -20.84
N GLN A 219 -16.45 42.02 -20.97
CA GLN A 219 -17.11 41.25 -19.92
C GLN A 219 -16.81 39.77 -20.19
N PRO A 220 -16.75 38.91 -19.17
CA PRO A 220 -16.58 37.48 -19.39
C PRO A 220 -17.81 36.91 -20.11
N PHE A 221 -17.61 35.79 -20.82
CA PHE A 221 -18.70 34.99 -21.35
C PHE A 221 -18.49 33.53 -20.98
N PHE A 222 -19.59 32.81 -20.81
CA PHE A 222 -19.59 31.46 -20.27
C PHE A 222 -20.27 30.48 -21.23
N PHE A 223 -19.84 29.23 -21.15
CA PHE A 223 -20.50 28.09 -21.80
C PHE A 223 -20.52 26.91 -20.83
N LEU A 224 -21.34 25.90 -21.13
CA LEU A 224 -21.42 24.68 -20.34
C LEU A 224 -20.69 23.53 -21.04
N LYS A 225 -20.21 22.57 -20.24
CA LYS A 225 -19.89 21.22 -20.70
C LYS A 225 -20.77 20.23 -19.91
N PRO A 226 -21.35 19.20 -20.55
CA PRO A 226 -22.15 18.21 -19.86
C PRO A 226 -21.24 17.33 -18.97
N PRO A 227 -21.72 16.84 -17.80
CA PRO A 227 -20.94 15.93 -16.97
C PRO A 227 -20.50 14.62 -17.66
N SER A 228 -21.14 14.21 -18.76
CA SER A 228 -20.70 13.04 -19.57
C SER A 228 -19.37 13.27 -20.30
N SER A 229 -19.00 14.53 -20.57
CA SER A 229 -17.70 14.88 -21.15
C SER A 229 -16.52 14.57 -20.21
N ILE A 230 -16.78 14.42 -18.91
CA ILE A 230 -15.74 14.22 -17.88
C ILE A 230 -15.08 12.85 -18.04
N LEU A 231 -13.82 12.85 -18.46
CA LEU A 231 -12.93 11.70 -18.44
C LEU A 231 -12.14 11.73 -17.11
N PRO A 232 -12.46 10.86 -16.12
CA PRO A 232 -11.79 10.85 -14.83
C PRO A 232 -10.37 10.26 -14.94
N PRO A 233 -9.53 10.41 -13.90
CA PRO A 233 -8.22 9.75 -13.82
C PRO A 233 -8.30 8.25 -14.10
N ASN A 234 -7.47 7.77 -15.04
CA ASN A 234 -7.47 6.38 -15.53
C ASN A 234 -8.77 5.95 -16.27
N GLY A 235 -9.59 6.90 -16.72
CA GLY A 235 -10.88 6.63 -17.38
C GLY A 235 -10.78 6.08 -18.81
N GLY A 236 -9.60 6.10 -19.43
CA GLY A 236 -9.37 5.70 -20.82
C GLY A 236 -8.66 6.78 -21.64
N ALA A 237 -8.80 6.71 -22.96
CA ALA A 237 -8.33 7.73 -23.90
C ALA A 237 -9.39 8.83 -24.13
N ILE A 238 -8.97 9.94 -24.76
CA ILE A 238 -9.87 10.92 -25.37
C ILE A 238 -10.30 10.39 -26.73
N ILE A 239 -11.60 10.28 -26.96
CA ILE A 239 -12.17 9.74 -28.19
C ILE A 239 -12.46 10.88 -29.17
N ARG A 240 -11.59 11.07 -30.16
CA ARG A 240 -11.74 12.04 -31.24
C ARG A 240 -12.84 11.60 -32.21
N PRO A 241 -13.91 12.39 -32.43
CA PRO A 241 -14.92 12.07 -33.44
C PRO A 241 -14.36 12.24 -34.87
N LYS A 242 -14.84 11.44 -35.82
CA LYS A 242 -14.38 11.50 -37.21
C LYS A 242 -14.63 12.88 -37.81
N GLY A 243 -13.68 13.39 -38.60
CA GLY A 243 -13.75 14.71 -39.23
C GLY A 243 -13.50 15.90 -38.29
N VAL A 244 -13.31 15.70 -36.98
CA VAL A 244 -13.07 16.79 -36.03
C VAL A 244 -11.59 17.23 -36.02
N ASP A 245 -11.35 18.54 -36.09
CA ASP A 245 -10.07 19.13 -35.68
C ASP A 245 -10.07 19.31 -34.15
N LEU A 246 -9.37 18.44 -33.42
CA LEU A 246 -9.47 18.33 -31.97
C LEU A 246 -8.36 19.13 -31.29
N HIS A 247 -8.72 20.19 -30.56
CA HIS A 247 -7.78 21.07 -29.87
C HIS A 247 -7.77 20.84 -28.36
N TYR A 248 -6.60 21.02 -27.74
CA TYR A 248 -6.43 21.07 -26.29
C TYR A 248 -6.43 22.50 -25.77
N GLU A 249 -7.00 22.68 -24.58
CA GLU A 249 -7.05 23.95 -23.85
C GLU A 249 -6.81 23.60 -22.35
N VAL A 250 -5.57 23.66 -21.86
CA VAL A 250 -5.25 23.32 -20.45
C VAL A 250 -5.80 24.37 -19.49
N GLU A 251 -6.51 23.96 -18.43
CA GLU A 251 -7.12 24.89 -17.47
C GLU A 251 -6.96 24.43 -16.01
N LEU A 252 -7.05 25.39 -15.09
CA LEU A 252 -7.28 25.12 -13.66
C LEU A 252 -8.80 24.99 -13.43
N ALA A 253 -9.22 23.88 -12.84
CA ALA A 253 -10.60 23.62 -12.46
C ALA A 253 -10.83 23.86 -10.96
N LEU A 254 -11.94 24.52 -10.63
CA LEU A 254 -12.43 24.72 -9.27
C LEU A 254 -13.54 23.70 -9.00
N ILE A 255 -13.50 22.99 -7.87
CA ILE A 255 -14.58 22.11 -7.43
C ILE A 255 -15.36 22.82 -6.31
N ILE A 256 -16.64 23.06 -6.54
CA ILE A 256 -17.51 23.83 -5.66
C ILE A 256 -17.95 22.97 -4.46
N GLY A 257 -17.74 23.48 -3.25
CA GLY A 257 -17.93 22.77 -1.98
C GLY A 257 -19.28 22.94 -1.29
N LYS A 258 -20.02 23.99 -1.68
CA LYS A 258 -21.30 24.41 -1.09
C LYS A 258 -22.17 25.06 -2.17
N GLN A 259 -23.47 25.23 -1.93
CA GLN A 259 -24.31 26.04 -2.81
C GLN A 259 -23.83 27.51 -2.82
N VAL A 260 -23.81 28.14 -4.00
CA VAL A 260 -23.45 29.55 -4.20
C VAL A 260 -24.44 30.20 -5.17
N LYS A 261 -25.01 31.34 -4.78
CA LYS A 261 -25.95 32.13 -5.58
C LYS A 261 -25.78 33.62 -5.27
N ASN A 262 -25.87 34.48 -6.27
CA ASN A 262 -25.76 35.94 -6.14
C ASN A 262 -24.51 36.38 -5.33
N LEU A 263 -23.35 35.77 -5.59
CA LEU A 263 -22.10 36.18 -4.96
C LEU A 263 -21.69 37.56 -5.51
N GLU A 264 -21.30 38.49 -4.64
CA GLU A 264 -20.69 39.76 -5.06
C GLU A 264 -19.18 39.61 -5.23
N ALA A 265 -18.61 40.28 -6.24
CA ALA A 265 -17.23 40.05 -6.68
C ALA A 265 -16.19 40.51 -5.66
N GLU A 266 -16.57 41.47 -4.81
CA GLU A 266 -15.82 42.05 -3.72
C GLU A 266 -15.74 41.11 -2.49
N ASN A 267 -16.62 40.11 -2.41
CA ASN A 267 -16.62 39.10 -1.34
C ASN A 267 -15.65 37.96 -1.67
N GLU A 268 -14.37 38.30 -1.83
CA GLU A 268 -13.30 37.35 -2.15
C GLU A 268 -13.23 36.19 -1.15
N LYS A 269 -13.48 36.46 0.15
CA LYS A 269 -13.47 35.43 1.18
C LYS A 269 -14.52 34.35 0.89
N GLU A 270 -15.76 34.72 0.58
CA GLU A 270 -16.78 33.74 0.23
C GLU A 270 -16.49 33.07 -1.11
N ALA A 271 -15.94 33.79 -2.08
CA ALA A 271 -15.52 33.19 -3.36
C ALA A 271 -14.55 32.04 -3.13
N TYR A 272 -13.46 32.25 -2.38
CA TYR A 272 -12.50 31.20 -2.09
C TYR A 272 -13.07 30.13 -1.14
N ASP A 273 -13.88 30.50 -0.14
CA ASP A 273 -14.54 29.54 0.78
C ASP A 273 -15.65 28.71 0.12
N SER A 274 -16.10 29.09 -1.08
CA SER A 274 -16.98 28.24 -1.88
C SER A 274 -16.26 27.08 -2.57
N ILE A 275 -14.93 27.14 -2.69
CA ILE A 275 -14.11 26.12 -3.34
C ILE A 275 -13.66 25.09 -2.29
N GLU A 276 -14.01 23.82 -2.51
CA GLU A 276 -13.59 22.69 -1.68
C GLU A 276 -12.19 22.21 -2.08
N SER A 277 -11.92 22.19 -3.38
CA SER A 277 -10.65 21.69 -3.93
C SER A 277 -10.43 22.14 -5.38
N TYR A 278 -9.26 21.80 -5.93
CA TYR A 278 -8.87 22.11 -7.30
C TYR A 278 -8.60 20.81 -8.09
N ALA A 279 -8.58 20.91 -9.41
CA ALA A 279 -8.02 19.90 -10.29
C ALA A 279 -7.38 20.58 -11.51
N MET A 280 -6.50 19.87 -12.20
CA MET A 280 -6.14 20.22 -13.57
C MET A 280 -7.15 19.61 -14.54
N SER A 281 -7.38 20.29 -15.65
CA SER A 281 -8.25 19.79 -16.72
C SER A 281 -7.70 20.12 -18.11
N ILE A 282 -8.33 19.52 -19.13
CA ILE A 282 -8.18 19.92 -20.53
C ILE A 282 -9.57 20.16 -21.11
N ASP A 283 -9.87 21.38 -21.53
CA ASP A 283 -11.12 21.71 -22.21
C ASP A 283 -11.02 21.37 -23.71
N MET A 284 -11.07 20.07 -24.00
CA MET A 284 -10.98 19.57 -25.38
C MET A 284 -12.09 20.18 -26.24
N THR A 285 -11.71 20.65 -27.43
CA THR A 285 -12.58 21.43 -28.30
C THR A 285 -12.52 20.93 -29.74
N ALA A 286 -13.68 20.60 -30.31
CA ALA A 286 -13.82 20.34 -31.74
C ALA A 286 -13.79 21.68 -32.49
N ARG A 287 -12.60 22.13 -32.89
CA ARG A 287 -12.35 23.51 -33.35
C ARG A 287 -13.11 23.85 -34.62
N ASN A 288 -13.14 22.95 -35.61
CA ASN A 288 -13.90 23.17 -36.85
C ASN A 288 -15.41 23.25 -36.57
N VAL A 289 -15.95 22.34 -35.75
CA VAL A 289 -17.35 22.41 -35.28
C VAL A 289 -17.63 23.74 -34.56
N GLN A 290 -16.73 24.17 -33.66
CA GLN A 290 -16.85 25.45 -32.94
C GLN A 290 -16.81 26.65 -33.90
N ASN A 291 -15.99 26.58 -34.95
CA ASN A 291 -15.84 27.64 -35.93
C ASN A 291 -17.05 27.72 -36.87
N GLU A 292 -17.64 26.60 -37.28
CA GLU A 292 -18.92 26.59 -37.99
C GLU A 292 -20.04 27.14 -37.11
N ALA A 293 -20.14 26.70 -35.85
CA ALA A 293 -21.14 27.22 -34.92
C ALA A 293 -21.01 28.75 -34.74
N LYS A 294 -19.80 29.28 -34.57
CA LYS A 294 -19.53 30.73 -34.56
C LYS A 294 -19.95 31.44 -35.85
N LYS A 295 -19.63 30.89 -37.04
CA LYS A 295 -20.04 31.46 -38.34
C LYS A 295 -21.57 31.55 -38.46
N LYS A 296 -22.29 30.55 -37.93
CA LYS A 296 -23.76 30.40 -38.05
C LYS A 296 -24.56 30.98 -36.86
N GLY A 297 -23.89 31.52 -35.84
CA GLY A 297 -24.55 32.03 -34.62
C GLY A 297 -25.16 30.94 -33.72
N LEU A 298 -24.66 29.71 -33.82
CA LEU A 298 -25.19 28.52 -33.15
C LEU A 298 -24.50 28.23 -31.79
N PRO A 299 -25.17 27.49 -30.88
CA PRO A 299 -24.60 27.06 -29.60
C PRO A 299 -23.34 26.18 -29.76
N TRP A 300 -22.51 26.15 -28.71
CA TRP A 300 -21.19 25.47 -28.73
C TRP A 300 -21.21 24.07 -28.09
N ASP A 301 -22.36 23.63 -27.57
CA ASP A 301 -22.55 22.42 -26.77
C ASP A 301 -21.99 21.17 -27.45
N ILE A 302 -22.21 20.99 -28.76
CA ILE A 302 -21.61 19.88 -29.53
C ILE A 302 -20.08 20.04 -29.56
N ALA A 303 -19.58 21.23 -29.89
CA ALA A 303 -18.16 21.48 -30.09
C ALA A 303 -17.30 21.36 -28.81
N LYS A 304 -17.92 21.53 -27.64
CA LYS A 304 -17.29 21.47 -26.31
C LYS A 304 -17.71 20.23 -25.49
N GLY A 305 -18.78 19.53 -25.85
CA GLY A 305 -19.49 18.59 -24.97
C GLY A 305 -19.58 17.14 -25.45
N PHE A 306 -18.80 16.70 -26.43
CA PHE A 306 -18.64 15.27 -26.70
C PHE A 306 -18.16 14.51 -25.45
N ASP A 307 -18.48 13.22 -25.37
CA ASP A 307 -17.94 12.37 -24.31
C ASP A 307 -16.41 12.36 -24.34
N THR A 308 -15.78 12.26 -23.17
CA THR A 308 -14.33 12.37 -22.94
C THR A 308 -13.68 13.74 -23.23
N PHE A 309 -14.41 14.77 -23.64
CA PHE A 309 -13.84 16.11 -23.92
C PHE A 309 -13.45 16.92 -22.68
N LEU A 310 -13.45 16.33 -21.49
CA LEU A 310 -12.94 16.94 -20.27
C LEU A 310 -12.12 15.93 -19.43
N PRO A 311 -10.88 15.62 -19.83
CA PRO A 311 -9.90 15.00 -18.95
C PRO A 311 -9.71 15.81 -17.66
N MET A 312 -9.76 15.14 -16.52
CA MET A 312 -9.56 15.72 -15.19
C MET A 312 -8.44 14.98 -14.44
N SER A 313 -7.64 15.71 -13.66
CA SER A 313 -6.65 15.12 -12.74
C SER A 313 -7.30 14.50 -11.50
N ASN A 314 -6.48 13.99 -10.58
CA ASN A 314 -6.96 13.72 -9.23
C ASN A 314 -7.25 15.06 -8.53
N ILE A 315 -8.02 15.01 -7.45
CA ILE A 315 -8.32 16.19 -6.65
C ILE A 315 -7.06 16.67 -5.92
N ILE A 316 -6.74 17.93 -6.12
CA ILE A 316 -5.70 18.68 -5.43
C ILE A 316 -6.34 19.37 -4.23
N SER A 317 -5.81 19.16 -3.02
CA SER A 317 -6.32 19.85 -1.84
C SER A 317 -6.14 21.37 -1.96
N LYS A 318 -7.13 22.14 -1.49
CA LYS A 318 -7.03 23.61 -1.41
C LYS A 318 -5.80 24.07 -0.61
N SER A 319 -5.30 23.27 0.33
CA SER A 319 -4.05 23.54 1.07
C SER A 319 -2.76 23.41 0.24
N GLN A 320 -2.79 22.73 -0.91
CA GLN A 320 -1.64 22.59 -1.81
C GLN A 320 -1.52 23.74 -2.81
N ILE A 321 -2.58 24.53 -2.99
CA ILE A 321 -2.61 25.74 -3.81
C ILE A 321 -3.14 26.89 -2.93
N PRO A 322 -2.32 27.47 -2.02
CA PRO A 322 -2.77 28.51 -1.09
C PRO A 322 -3.22 29.80 -1.80
N ASP A 323 -2.63 30.07 -2.96
CA ASP A 323 -3.01 31.14 -3.88
C ASP A 323 -3.27 30.54 -5.28
N PRO A 324 -4.52 30.41 -5.74
CA PRO A 324 -4.84 29.88 -7.07
C PRO A 324 -4.45 30.83 -8.21
N HIS A 325 -4.01 32.05 -7.91
CA HIS A 325 -3.50 33.04 -8.85
C HIS A 325 -1.96 33.13 -8.86
N ASN A 326 -1.27 32.25 -8.14
CA ASN A 326 0.19 32.09 -8.17
C ASN A 326 0.60 30.61 -8.36
N ALA A 327 -0.01 29.96 -9.35
CA ALA A 327 0.36 28.63 -9.81
C ALA A 327 0.78 28.68 -11.29
N THR A 328 1.66 27.78 -11.73
CA THR A 328 2.01 27.60 -13.14
C THR A 328 1.37 26.32 -13.66
N VAL A 329 0.52 26.44 -14.67
CA VAL A 329 -0.09 25.30 -15.37
C VAL A 329 0.71 24.97 -16.63
N TRP A 330 0.77 23.70 -17.02
CA TRP A 330 1.46 23.29 -18.24
C TRP A 330 0.81 22.09 -18.95
N LEU A 331 1.01 22.03 -20.27
CA LEU A 331 0.64 20.92 -21.15
C LEU A 331 1.79 20.61 -22.11
N THR A 332 2.04 19.31 -22.31
CA THR A 332 2.89 18.78 -23.39
C THR A 332 2.08 17.88 -24.31
N VAL A 333 2.46 17.84 -25.59
CA VAL A 333 2.01 16.83 -26.56
C VAL A 333 3.26 16.06 -26.98
N ASN A 334 3.25 14.74 -26.83
CA ASN A 334 4.39 13.86 -27.17
C ASN A 334 5.73 14.30 -26.54
N ASN A 335 5.66 14.84 -25.31
CA ASN A 335 6.74 15.45 -24.51
C ASN A 335 7.22 16.84 -24.94
N GLU A 336 6.68 17.42 -26.02
CA GLU A 336 6.96 18.81 -26.39
C GLU A 336 6.02 19.76 -25.64
N HIS A 337 6.55 20.75 -24.92
CA HIS A 337 5.74 21.79 -24.28
C HIS A 337 4.94 22.58 -25.33
N ARG A 338 3.63 22.69 -25.12
CA ARG A 338 2.71 23.46 -25.96
C ARG A 338 2.13 24.66 -25.22
N GLN A 339 1.66 24.43 -24.00
CA GLN A 339 1.19 25.48 -23.09
C GLN A 339 2.01 25.42 -21.80
N LYS A 340 2.42 26.59 -21.28
CA LYS A 340 3.05 26.74 -19.96
C LYS A 340 2.95 28.19 -19.53
N ASP A 341 2.13 28.49 -18.54
CA ASP A 341 1.93 29.87 -18.09
C ASP A 341 1.39 29.98 -16.65
N SER A 342 1.43 31.19 -16.10
CA SER A 342 0.96 31.48 -14.73
C SER A 342 -0.54 31.78 -14.70
N THR A 343 -1.26 31.19 -13.74
CA THR A 343 -2.66 31.54 -13.43
C THR A 343 -2.82 33.01 -13.02
N GLY A 344 -1.74 33.68 -12.63
CA GLY A 344 -1.70 35.13 -12.43
C GLY A 344 -2.15 35.93 -13.66
N LEU A 345 -1.98 35.40 -14.89
CA LEU A 345 -2.33 36.08 -16.14
C LEU A 345 -3.82 36.02 -16.52
N MET A 346 -4.70 35.45 -15.68
CA MET A 346 -6.15 35.54 -15.87
C MET A 346 -6.62 37.00 -15.90
N LEU A 347 -7.40 37.36 -16.92
CA LEU A 347 -8.02 38.67 -17.12
C LEU A 347 -9.13 38.93 -16.09
N PHE A 348 -9.96 37.92 -15.84
CA PHE A 348 -11.00 37.91 -14.82
C PHE A 348 -10.58 36.95 -13.70
N ARG A 349 -10.44 37.47 -12.48
CA ARG A 349 -10.04 36.72 -11.28
C ARG A 349 -11.18 35.82 -10.78
N ILE A 350 -10.84 34.76 -10.04
CA ILE A 350 -11.80 33.77 -9.49
C ILE A 350 -13.04 34.39 -8.79
N PRO A 351 -12.91 35.40 -7.91
CA PRO A 351 -14.08 36.05 -7.30
C PRO A 351 -15.04 36.67 -8.34
N ARG A 352 -14.52 37.28 -9.40
CA ARG A 352 -15.32 37.84 -10.49
C ARG A 352 -15.95 36.75 -11.37
N ILE A 353 -15.22 35.66 -11.66
CA ILE A 353 -15.75 34.48 -12.36
C ILE A 353 -16.97 33.92 -11.61
N LEU A 354 -16.83 33.67 -10.31
CA LEU A 354 -17.89 33.08 -9.50
C LEU A 354 -19.05 34.05 -9.28
N SER A 355 -18.80 35.36 -9.15
CA SER A 355 -19.85 36.38 -9.09
C SER A 355 -20.73 36.38 -10.34
N ASP A 356 -20.13 36.47 -11.52
CA ASP A 356 -20.87 36.58 -12.78
C ASP A 356 -21.64 35.29 -13.11
N ILE A 357 -21.07 34.11 -12.82
CA ILE A 357 -21.80 32.84 -12.95
C ILE A 357 -22.99 32.80 -11.99
N THR A 358 -22.79 33.09 -10.70
CA THR A 358 -23.81 32.87 -9.67
C THR A 358 -24.94 33.89 -9.68
N LYS A 359 -24.78 35.00 -10.40
CA LYS A 359 -25.85 35.96 -10.75
C LYS A 359 -26.76 35.45 -11.89
N VAL A 360 -26.32 34.45 -12.66
CA VAL A 360 -27.10 33.83 -13.74
C VAL A 360 -27.63 32.45 -13.35
N MET A 361 -26.83 31.62 -12.69
CA MET A 361 -27.18 30.26 -12.29
C MET A 361 -26.54 29.87 -10.95
N THR A 362 -27.30 29.20 -10.08
CA THR A 362 -26.76 28.65 -8.83
C THR A 362 -25.64 27.64 -9.13
N LEU A 363 -24.49 27.75 -8.47
CA LEU A 363 -23.49 26.69 -8.39
C LEU A 363 -23.82 25.78 -7.21
N GLU A 364 -23.82 24.47 -7.42
CA GLU A 364 -24.14 23.47 -6.41
C GLU A 364 -22.86 22.74 -5.94
N LYS A 365 -22.93 22.06 -4.78
CA LYS A 365 -21.80 21.24 -4.31
C LYS A 365 -21.51 20.12 -5.33
N GLY A 366 -20.26 20.02 -5.74
CA GLY A 366 -19.78 19.08 -6.74
C GLY A 366 -19.68 19.65 -8.15
N ASP A 367 -20.27 20.82 -8.44
CA ASP A 367 -20.10 21.49 -9.73
C ASP A 367 -18.65 21.89 -9.97
N VAL A 368 -18.27 21.95 -11.24
CA VAL A 368 -16.92 22.30 -11.68
C VAL A 368 -16.95 23.64 -12.42
N VAL A 369 -16.01 24.52 -12.09
CA VAL A 369 -15.79 25.78 -12.84
C VAL A 369 -14.42 25.74 -13.48
N LEU A 370 -14.36 25.85 -14.81
CA LEU A 370 -13.10 25.97 -15.56
C LEU A 370 -12.76 27.45 -15.76
N THR A 371 -11.48 27.80 -15.64
CA THR A 371 -11.01 29.20 -15.43
C THR A 371 -10.33 29.86 -16.64
N GLY A 372 -10.38 29.21 -17.81
CA GLY A 372 -9.76 29.66 -19.04
C GLY A 372 -8.36 29.09 -19.25
N THR A 373 -7.96 28.99 -20.53
CA THR A 373 -6.66 28.47 -20.96
C THR A 373 -5.66 29.57 -21.33
N PRO A 374 -4.34 29.39 -21.08
CA PRO A 374 -3.30 30.27 -21.60
C PRO A 374 -3.03 30.05 -23.11
N LYS A 375 -2.11 30.84 -23.68
CA LYS A 375 -1.64 30.70 -25.06
C LYS A 375 -1.02 29.33 -25.36
N GLY A 376 -0.85 29.01 -26.64
CA GLY A 376 -0.23 27.79 -27.14
C GLY A 376 -1.26 26.72 -27.50
N VAL A 377 -2.49 27.10 -27.79
CA VAL A 377 -3.60 26.19 -28.11
C VAL A 377 -3.42 25.62 -29.51
N GLY A 378 -3.52 24.29 -29.65
CA GLY A 378 -3.28 23.60 -30.91
C GLY A 378 -4.01 22.26 -31.00
N SER A 379 -3.85 21.58 -32.14
CA SER A 379 -4.53 20.32 -32.42
C SER A 379 -3.73 19.07 -32.02
N VAL A 380 -4.47 17.99 -31.80
CA VAL A 380 -3.98 16.61 -31.54
C VAL A 380 -4.71 15.60 -32.42
N LYS A 381 -4.04 14.48 -32.66
CA LYS A 381 -4.45 13.39 -33.56
C LYS A 381 -4.45 12.05 -32.80
N PRO A 382 -5.13 11.01 -33.31
CA PRO A 382 -5.05 9.68 -32.73
C PRO A 382 -3.61 9.18 -32.65
N GLY A 383 -3.22 8.64 -31.50
CA GLY A 383 -1.85 8.26 -31.18
C GLY A 383 -1.03 9.33 -30.45
N ASP A 384 -1.46 10.60 -30.43
CA ASP A 384 -0.82 11.63 -29.60
C ASP A 384 -1.08 11.36 -28.11
N VAL A 385 -0.07 11.59 -27.28
CA VAL A 385 -0.17 11.53 -25.81
C VAL A 385 0.02 12.92 -25.23
N MET A 386 -1.01 13.40 -24.52
CA MET A 386 -0.95 14.63 -23.75
C MET A 386 -0.54 14.34 -22.31
N ARG A 387 0.32 15.19 -21.76
CA ARG A 387 0.63 15.24 -20.33
C ARG A 387 0.38 16.65 -19.81
N VAL A 388 -0.27 16.75 -18.66
CA VAL A 388 -0.59 18.02 -17.97
C VAL A 388 -0.11 17.97 -16.54
N GLY A 389 0.26 19.13 -16.01
CA GLY A 389 0.56 19.31 -14.61
C GLY A 389 0.45 20.76 -14.15
N ILE A 390 0.70 20.95 -12.85
CA ILE A 390 0.67 22.24 -12.17
C ILE A 390 1.78 22.30 -11.14
N SER A 391 2.39 23.47 -10.99
CA SER A 391 3.39 23.74 -9.94
C SER A 391 3.07 25.01 -9.15
N VAL A 392 3.37 24.96 -7.86
CA VAL A 392 3.19 26.04 -6.88
C VAL A 392 4.53 26.25 -6.19
N GLY A 393 5.02 27.49 -6.12
CA GLY A 393 6.34 27.80 -5.57
C GLY A 393 7.50 27.06 -6.26
N GLY A 394 7.35 26.70 -7.54
CA GLY A 394 8.32 25.92 -8.31
C GLY A 394 8.27 24.39 -8.09
N LYS A 395 7.43 23.89 -7.19
CA LYS A 395 7.24 22.45 -6.94
C LYS A 395 6.00 21.93 -7.66
N GLU A 396 6.12 20.81 -8.38
CA GLU A 396 4.95 20.13 -8.98
C GLU A 396 4.04 19.47 -7.92
N LEU A 397 2.75 19.37 -8.26
CA LEU A 397 1.75 18.64 -7.49
C LEU A 397 1.39 17.34 -8.23
N GLU A 398 1.63 16.18 -7.61
CA GLU A 398 1.41 14.87 -8.24
C GLU A 398 -0.07 14.58 -8.49
N GLU A 399 -0.96 15.09 -7.61
CA GLU A 399 -2.40 14.95 -7.75
C GLU A 399 -2.93 15.64 -9.02
N GLY A 400 -2.28 16.75 -9.41
CA GLY A 400 -2.62 17.54 -10.59
C GLY A 400 -2.11 16.98 -11.92
N LYS A 401 -1.44 15.82 -11.92
CA LYS A 401 -0.90 15.22 -13.15
C LYS A 401 -1.98 14.47 -13.93
N ILE A 402 -1.97 14.66 -15.24
CA ILE A 402 -2.75 13.88 -16.22
C ILE A 402 -1.78 13.31 -17.24
N GLU A 403 -1.96 12.05 -17.61
CA GLU A 403 -1.42 11.47 -18.83
C GLU A 403 -2.57 10.79 -19.58
N VAL A 404 -2.78 11.16 -20.84
CA VAL A 404 -3.94 10.71 -21.62
C VAL A 404 -3.59 10.64 -23.11
N ALA A 405 -3.94 9.51 -23.74
CA ALA A 405 -3.80 9.31 -25.17
C ALA A 405 -5.06 9.78 -25.92
N VAL A 406 -4.92 10.09 -27.21
CA VAL A 406 -6.04 10.33 -28.13
C VAL A 406 -6.27 9.09 -28.99
N GLU A 407 -7.51 8.65 -29.11
CA GLU A 407 -7.95 7.55 -30.00
C GLU A 407 -9.01 8.07 -30.99
N GLU A 408 -9.15 7.42 -32.14
CA GLU A 408 -10.19 7.77 -33.13
C GLU A 408 -11.51 7.05 -32.81
N SER A 409 -12.63 7.76 -32.93
CA SER A 409 -13.94 7.19 -32.60
C SER A 409 -14.36 6.07 -33.55
N THR A 410 -14.76 4.94 -32.97
CA THR A 410 -15.42 3.83 -33.68
C THR A 410 -16.87 4.14 -34.08
N SER A 411 -17.44 5.25 -33.57
CA SER A 411 -18.83 5.68 -33.80
C SER A 411 -19.17 5.90 -35.28
N THR A 412 -20.47 5.86 -35.61
CA THR A 412 -21.01 6.28 -36.91
C THR A 412 -21.01 7.80 -37.10
N TYR A 413 -20.79 8.59 -36.05
CA TYR A 413 -20.68 10.04 -36.15
C TYR A 413 -19.43 10.46 -36.94
N GLU A 414 -19.63 11.33 -37.91
CA GLU A 414 -18.59 12.00 -38.70
C GLU A 414 -19.01 13.45 -38.95
N PHE A 415 -18.16 14.40 -38.56
CA PHE A 415 -18.36 15.81 -38.84
C PHE A 415 -17.89 16.17 -40.26
N LYS A 416 -18.72 16.93 -40.98
CA LYS A 416 -18.44 17.53 -42.29
C LYS A 416 -18.95 18.96 -42.25
N GLU A 417 -18.15 19.92 -42.73
CA GLU A 417 -18.58 21.32 -42.78
C GLU A 417 -19.73 21.50 -43.79
N THR A 418 -20.68 22.38 -43.47
CA THR A 418 -21.91 22.63 -44.27
C THR A 418 -22.17 24.10 -44.57
#